data_AF-A0A388NNM6-F1
#
_entry.id   AF-A0A388NNM6-F1
#
_cell.length_a   1.000
_cell.length_b   1.000
_cell.length_c   1.000
_cell.angle_alpha   90.00
_cell.angle_beta   90.00
_cell.angle_gamma   90.00
#
_symmetry.space_group_name_H-M   'P 1'
#
loop_
_entity.id
_entity.type
_entity.pdbx_description
1 polymer ?
#
loop_
_entity_poly.entity_id
_entity_poly.type
_entity_poly.pdbx_seq_one_letter_code
_entity_poly.pdbx_strand_id
1 'polypeptide(L)'
;MIGGKKGEVHYTYSDDEMKKVITALKKDGKRWKEPIQRYKGLGEMDADQLRETTMDPERRTLRRITMKDVTKAEAMFELLMGNEVAPRKEFISNAEIDRERIDA
;
A
#
# COMPACT_ATOMS: atom_id res chain seq x y z
N MET A 1 18.49 9.71 -9.19
CA MET A 1 19.59 10.67 -9.38
C MET A 1 19.30 11.52 -10.61
N ILE A 2 19.05 12.83 -10.59
CA ILE A 2 18.86 13.84 -9.52
C ILE A 2 17.99 14.97 -10.11
N GLY A 3 17.10 15.53 -9.28
CA GLY A 3 16.53 16.87 -9.36
C GLY A 3 15.97 17.23 -7.98
N GLY A 4 16.48 18.28 -7.33
CA GLY A 4 16.35 18.49 -5.87
C GLY A 4 17.58 17.99 -5.12
N LYS A 5 17.84 18.44 -3.89
CA LYS A 5 19.09 18.21 -3.11
C LYS A 5 19.66 16.79 -3.32
N LYS A 6 21.00 16.68 -3.44
CA LYS A 6 21.71 15.40 -3.57
C LYS A 6 21.21 14.42 -2.47
N GLY A 7 20.39 13.44 -2.86
CA GLY A 7 19.81 12.45 -1.93
C GLY A 7 18.32 12.57 -1.59
N GLU A 8 17.53 13.47 -2.20
CA GLU A 8 16.07 13.52 -1.98
C GLU A 8 15.38 12.27 -2.59
N VAL A 9 14.77 11.44 -1.74
CA VAL A 9 14.02 10.22 -2.10
C VAL A 9 12.58 10.39 -1.66
N HIS A 10 11.63 10.09 -2.55
CA HIS A 10 10.20 10.08 -2.24
C HIS A 10 9.69 8.64 -2.30
N TYR A 11 9.19 8.14 -1.17
CA TYR A 11 8.46 6.87 -1.09
C TYR A 11 6.97 7.12 -1.30
N THR A 12 6.31 6.27 -2.08
CA THR A 12 4.86 6.33 -2.33
C THR A 12 4.25 4.96 -2.13
N TYR A 13 3.08 4.89 -1.52
CA TYR A 13 2.42 3.66 -1.08
C TYR A 13 1.22 3.28 -1.97
N SER A 14 0.86 4.13 -2.93
CA SER A 14 -0.17 3.84 -3.93
C SER A 14 0.18 4.45 -5.30
N ASP A 15 -0.43 3.90 -6.37
CA ASP A 15 -0.27 4.43 -7.73
C ASP A 15 -0.80 5.87 -7.85
N ASP A 16 -1.85 6.22 -7.09
CA ASP A 16 -2.45 7.55 -7.14
C ASP A 16 -1.59 8.58 -6.39
N GLU A 17 -0.97 8.20 -5.27
CA GLU A 17 0.05 9.01 -4.62
C GLU A 17 1.25 9.24 -5.55
N MET A 18 1.75 8.18 -6.21
CA MET A 18 2.85 8.28 -7.17
C MET A 18 2.53 9.27 -8.31
N LYS A 19 1.34 9.19 -8.91
CA LYS A 19 0.91 10.14 -9.96
C LYS A 19 0.87 11.58 -9.46
N LYS A 20 0.36 11.80 -8.24
CA LYS A 20 0.31 13.14 -7.61
C LYS A 20 1.72 13.69 -7.40
N VAL A 21 2.63 12.90 -6.85
CA VAL A 21 4.03 13.29 -6.64
C VAL A 21 4.72 13.60 -7.96
N ILE A 22 4.58 12.76 -8.99
CA ILE A 22 5.15 13.01 -10.32
C ILE A 22 4.61 14.31 -10.92
N THR A 23 3.30 14.56 -10.80
CA THR A 23 2.68 15.78 -11.31
C THR A 23 3.21 17.03 -10.60
N ALA A 24 3.39 16.95 -9.28
CA ALA A 24 4.00 18.03 -8.50
C ALA A 24 5.46 18.28 -8.91
N LEU A 25 6.28 17.22 -9.01
CA LEU A 25 7.68 17.32 -9.43
C LEU A 25 7.82 17.91 -10.84
N LYS A 26 6.94 17.52 -11.79
CA LYS A 26 6.88 18.10 -13.13
C LYS A 26 6.59 19.59 -13.09
N LYS A 27 5.61 20.01 -12.29
CA LYS A 27 5.23 21.42 -12.12
C LYS A 27 6.40 22.24 -11.54
N ASP A 28 7.17 21.65 -10.64
CA ASP A 28 8.35 22.26 -10.03
C ASP A 28 9.61 22.18 -10.92
N GLY A 29 9.50 21.64 -12.14
CA GLY A 29 10.63 21.47 -13.06
C GLY A 29 11.70 20.48 -12.57
N LYS A 30 11.39 19.66 -11.54
CA LYS A 30 12.31 18.65 -11.00
C LYS A 30 12.30 17.40 -11.89
N ARG A 31 13.50 16.83 -12.10
CA ARG A 31 13.69 15.54 -12.79
C ARG A 31 13.91 14.43 -11.76
N TRP A 32 13.44 13.23 -12.06
CA TRP A 32 13.66 12.02 -11.25
C TRP A 32 14.44 10.96 -12.04
N LYS A 33 14.82 9.87 -11.37
CA LYS A 33 15.47 8.72 -12.03
C LYS A 33 14.42 7.92 -12.78
N GLU A 34 14.67 7.60 -14.04
CA GLU A 34 13.87 6.63 -14.79
C GLU A 34 14.67 5.33 -15.03
N PRO A 35 14.02 4.16 -15.00
CA PRO A 35 12.62 3.96 -14.60
C PRO A 35 12.43 4.20 -13.08
N ILE A 36 11.18 4.52 -12.69
CA ILE A 36 10.81 4.61 -11.27
C ILE A 36 10.96 3.21 -10.65
N GLN A 37 11.65 3.13 -9.52
CA GLN A 37 11.82 1.88 -8.79
C GLN A 37 10.48 1.43 -8.21
N ARG A 38 10.03 0.24 -8.58
CA ARG A 38 8.82 -0.38 -8.02
C ARG A 38 9.20 -1.60 -7.22
N TYR A 39 9.08 -1.50 -5.91
CA TYR A 39 9.30 -2.62 -5.00
C TYR A 39 8.23 -3.68 -5.18
N LYS A 40 8.62 -4.92 -5.51
CA LYS A 40 7.69 -6.07 -5.56
C LYS A 40 7.59 -6.82 -4.24
N GLY A 41 8.53 -6.57 -3.33
CA GLY A 41 8.53 -7.13 -1.99
C GLY A 41 9.59 -6.46 -1.12
N LEU A 42 9.56 -6.75 0.19
CA LEU A 42 10.45 -6.15 1.18
C LEU A 42 11.93 -6.54 0.97
N GLY A 43 12.20 -7.69 0.36
CA GLY A 43 13.58 -8.14 0.08
C GLY A 43 14.30 -7.33 -1.01
N GLU A 44 13.60 -6.45 -1.72
CA GLU A 44 14.20 -5.51 -2.69
C GLU A 44 14.65 -4.20 -2.03
N MET A 45 14.38 -4.01 -0.74
CA MET A 45 14.80 -2.85 0.05
C MET A 45 16.06 -3.19 0.85
N ASP A 46 16.99 -2.24 0.91
CA ASP A 46 18.11 -2.33 1.83
C ASP A 46 17.66 -2.04 3.28
N ALA A 47 18.55 -2.28 4.25
CA ALA A 47 18.24 -2.15 5.67
C ALA A 47 17.84 -0.72 6.07
N ASP A 48 18.44 0.30 5.46
CA ASP A 48 18.16 1.71 5.77
C ASP A 48 16.80 2.11 5.22
N GLN A 49 16.46 1.66 4.00
CA GLN A 49 15.15 1.86 3.39
C GLN A 49 14.04 1.21 4.21
N LEU A 50 14.23 -0.04 4.66
CA LEU A 50 13.26 -0.72 5.52
C LEU A 50 13.07 0.03 6.83
N ARG A 51 14.18 0.46 7.45
CA ARG A 51 14.13 1.21 8.70
C ARG A 51 13.34 2.50 8.54
N GLU A 52 13.65 3.30 7.53
CA GLU A 52 13.02 4.60 7.29
C GLU A 52 11.53 4.49 6.96
N THR A 53 11.12 3.46 6.23
CA THR A 53 9.74 3.34 5.71
C THR A 53 8.81 2.53 6.61
N THR A 54 9.31 1.49 7.28
CA THR A 54 8.45 0.50 7.95
C THR A 54 8.76 0.26 9.42
N MET A 55 9.98 0.55 9.90
CA MET A 55 10.39 0.18 11.26
C MET A 55 10.50 1.36 12.22
N ASP A 56 10.95 2.52 11.75
CA ASP A 56 11.16 3.72 12.58
C ASP A 56 9.83 4.22 13.15
N PRO A 57 9.63 4.24 14.49
CA PRO A 57 8.39 4.70 15.10
C PRO A 57 7.94 6.11 14.71
N GLU A 58 8.88 6.99 14.34
CA GLU A 58 8.56 8.36 13.94
C GLU A 58 8.05 8.47 12.51
N ARG A 59 8.33 7.47 11.66
CA ARG A 59 8.04 7.52 10.21
C ARG A 59 7.11 6.40 9.73
N ARG A 60 7.05 5.29 10.45
CA ARG A 60 6.29 4.11 10.05
C ARG A 60 4.79 4.37 10.11
N THR A 61 4.08 3.80 9.14
CA THR A 61 2.62 3.76 9.14
C THR A 61 2.17 2.37 9.58
N LEU A 62 1.52 2.28 10.74
CA LEU A 62 0.95 1.02 11.25
C LEU A 62 -0.57 1.10 11.32
N ARG A 63 -1.24 0.03 10.88
CA ARG A 63 -2.67 -0.15 11.10
C ARG A 63 -2.88 -1.09 12.29
N ARG A 64 -3.66 -0.62 13.27
CA ARG A 64 -4.08 -1.45 14.40
C ARG A 64 -5.32 -2.24 14.00
N ILE A 65 -5.20 -3.56 13.95
CA ILE A 65 -6.34 -4.44 13.71
C ILE A 65 -7.28 -4.40 14.92
N THR A 66 -8.56 -4.15 14.67
CA THR A 66 -9.61 -4.12 15.70
C THR A 66 -10.78 -4.99 15.27
N MET A 67 -11.53 -5.52 16.24
CA MET A 67 -12.69 -6.37 16.00
C MET A 67 -13.91 -5.74 16.66
N LYS A 68 -14.82 -5.20 15.85
CA LYS A 68 -16.05 -4.55 16.35
C LYS A 68 -17.22 -5.51 16.50
N ASP A 69 -17.29 -6.51 15.63
CA ASP A 69 -18.38 -7.48 15.57
C ASP A 69 -17.79 -8.87 15.29
N VAL A 70 -17.81 -9.73 16.32
CA VAL A 70 -17.20 -11.06 16.29
C VAL A 70 -17.95 -11.96 15.32
N THR A 71 -19.29 -11.95 15.36
CA THR A 71 -20.13 -12.83 14.54
C THR A 71 -19.98 -12.51 13.05
N LYS A 72 -19.92 -11.22 12.68
CA LYS A 72 -19.63 -10.84 11.29
C LYS A 72 -18.23 -11.25 10.85
N ALA A 73 -17.24 -11.13 11.75
CA ALA A 73 -15.87 -11.54 11.45
C ALA A 73 -15.79 -13.06 11.21
N GLU A 74 -16.37 -13.88 12.08
CA GLU A 74 -16.42 -15.34 11.94
C GLU A 74 -17.08 -15.78 10.63
N ALA A 75 -18.25 -15.19 10.30
CA ALA A 75 -18.92 -15.49 9.04
C ALA A 75 -18.07 -15.14 7.81
N MET A 76 -17.34 -14.02 7.86
CA MET A 76 -16.43 -13.62 6.79
C MET A 76 -15.20 -14.54 6.71
N PHE A 77 -14.67 -14.98 7.85
CA PHE A 77 -13.57 -15.94 7.89
C PHE A 77 -13.97 -17.28 7.27
N GLU A 78 -15.12 -17.83 7.63
CA GLU A 78 -15.60 -19.09 7.04
C GLU A 78 -15.84 -18.95 5.53
N LEU A 79 -16.46 -17.84 5.10
CA LEU A 79 -16.69 -17.57 3.68
C LEU A 79 -15.38 -17.51 2.88
N LEU A 80 -14.36 -16.81 3.40
CA LEU A 80 -13.10 -16.57 2.68
C LEU A 80 -12.07 -17.70 2.83
N MET A 81 -12.06 -18.39 3.97
CA MET A 81 -11.02 -19.35 4.35
C MET A 81 -11.54 -20.77 4.59
N GLY A 82 -12.85 -20.99 4.56
CA GLY A 82 -13.48 -22.29 4.77
C GLY A 82 -13.26 -23.29 3.62
N ASN A 83 -13.93 -24.43 3.68
CA ASN A 83 -13.75 -25.49 2.69
C ASN A 83 -14.62 -25.32 1.44
N GLU A 84 -15.73 -24.59 1.56
CA GLU A 84 -16.71 -24.44 0.50
C GLU A 84 -16.28 -23.42 -0.56
N VAL A 85 -16.09 -23.88 -1.80
CA VAL A 85 -15.58 -23.05 -2.90
C VAL A 85 -16.68 -22.21 -3.55
N ALA A 86 -17.89 -22.77 -3.68
CA ALA A 86 -19.01 -22.10 -4.34
C ALA A 86 -19.37 -20.73 -3.72
N PRO A 87 -19.61 -20.62 -2.39
CA PRO A 87 -19.96 -19.33 -1.79
C PRO A 87 -18.81 -18.31 -1.89
N ARG A 88 -17.56 -18.75 -1.78
CA ARG A 88 -16.39 -17.87 -1.97
C ARG A 88 -16.33 -17.31 -3.40
N LYS A 89 -16.56 -18.16 -4.40
CA LYS A 89 -16.52 -17.76 -5.81
C LYS A 89 -17.61 -16.74 -6.11
N GLU A 90 -18.82 -16.98 -5.63
CA GLU A 90 -19.94 -16.05 -5.77
C GLU A 90 -19.64 -14.71 -5.09
N PHE A 91 -19.11 -14.75 -3.86
CA PHE A 91 -18.69 -13.56 -3.13
C PHE A 91 -17.67 -12.73 -3.92
N ILE A 92 -16.57 -13.34 -4.39
CA ILE A 92 -15.52 -12.61 -5.14
C ILE A 92 -16.05 -12.04 -6.45
N SER A 93 -16.98 -12.73 -7.11
CA SER A 93 -17.52 -12.30 -8.41
C SER A 93 -18.50 -11.13 -8.28
N ASN A 94 -19.25 -11.09 -7.18
CA ASN A 94 -20.26 -10.07 -6.91
C ASN A 94 -19.77 -8.96 -5.96
N ALA A 95 -18.58 -9.10 -5.39
CA ALA A 95 -18.04 -8.12 -4.45
C ALA A 95 -17.77 -6.79 -5.14
N GLU A 96 -18.55 -5.78 -4.79
CA GLU A 96 -18.18 -4.38 -5.01
C GLU A 96 -17.10 -4.00 -3.98
N ILE A 97 -15.85 -4.01 -4.42
CA ILE A 97 -14.70 -3.60 -3.60
C ILE A 97 -14.71 -2.08 -3.50
N ASP A 98 -15.35 -1.57 -2.45
CA ASP A 98 -15.27 -0.17 -2.08
C ASP A 98 -13.87 0.15 -1.54
N ARG A 99 -13.04 0.78 -2.38
CA ARG A 99 -11.66 1.15 -2.05
C ARG A 99 -11.58 2.16 -0.91
N GLU A 100 -12.59 3.01 -0.74
CA GLU A 100 -12.61 4.00 0.35
C GLU A 100 -12.78 3.32 1.71
N ARG A 101 -13.43 2.16 1.77
CA ARG A 101 -13.60 1.38 3.01
C ARG A 101 -12.39 0.51 3.36
N ILE A 102 -11.49 0.27 2.41
CA ILE A 102 -10.28 -0.54 2.60
C ILE A 102 -9.14 0.32 3.12
N ASP A 103 -9.07 1.60 2.72
CA ASP A 103 -8.01 2.53 3.10
C ASP A 103 -8.39 3.56 4.17
N ALA A 104 -9.60 3.46 4.74
CA ALA A 104 -10.05 4.22 5.91
C ALA A 104 -9.39 3.82 7.24
#